data_AF-A0A956SB06-F1
#
_entry.id   AF-A0A956SB06-F1
#
_cell.length_a   1.000
_cell.length_b   1.000
_cell.length_c   1.000
_cell.angle_alpha   90.00
_cell.angle_beta   90.00
_cell.angle_gamma   90.00
#
_symmetry.space_group_name_H-M   'P 1'
#
loop_
_entity.id
_entity.type
_entity.pdbx_description
1 polymer ?
#
loop_
_entity_poly.entity_id
_entity_poly.type
_entity_poly.pdbx_seq_one_letter_code
_entity_poly.pdbx_strand_id
1 'polypeptide(L)'
;PVESATLERAPAAGGREPAELRRLERILTELEPVRRAVITLHYLRDFPVVEVAEILDLPEGTVKTHLFRARATLRAAWERETSRELL
;
A
#
# COMPACT_ATOMS: atom_id res chain seq x y z
N PRO A 1 -38.22 14.34 -29.54
CA PRO A 1 -37.29 15.18 -28.75
C PRO A 1 -37.07 14.58 -27.36
N VAL A 2 -35.79 14.48 -27.00
CA VAL A 2 -35.18 13.97 -25.77
C VAL A 2 -35.43 12.49 -25.43
N GLU A 3 -34.75 11.63 -26.20
CA GLU A 3 -34.22 10.35 -25.72
C GLU A 3 -33.18 10.67 -24.63
N SER A 4 -33.64 10.69 -23.39
CA SER A 4 -32.83 11.08 -22.24
C SER A 4 -31.83 10.00 -21.90
N ALA A 5 -30.59 10.27 -22.31
CA ALA A 5 -29.36 9.86 -21.66
C ALA A 5 -29.32 8.38 -21.24
N THR A 6 -28.82 7.56 -22.15
CA THR A 6 -27.87 6.51 -21.77
C THR A 6 -26.84 7.18 -20.86
N LEU A 7 -27.04 7.07 -19.55
CA LEU A 7 -26.03 7.39 -18.56
C LEU A 7 -24.91 6.40 -18.86
N GLU A 8 -23.96 6.83 -19.70
CA GLU A 8 -22.68 6.19 -19.88
C GLU A 8 -22.16 5.94 -18.47
N ARG A 9 -22.12 4.65 -18.15
CA ARG A 9 -21.72 4.11 -16.87
C ARG A 9 -20.42 4.79 -16.44
N ALA A 10 -20.52 5.69 -15.46
CA ALA A 10 -19.34 6.20 -14.78
C ALA A 10 -18.47 4.99 -14.39
N PRO A 11 -17.15 4.99 -14.68
CA PRO A 11 -16.28 3.93 -14.19
C PRO A 11 -16.47 3.87 -12.68
N ALA A 12 -16.86 2.69 -12.19
CA ALA A 12 -17.18 2.48 -10.79
C ALA A 12 -16.03 2.97 -9.92
N ALA A 13 -16.25 4.06 -9.20
CA ALA A 13 -15.35 4.51 -8.17
C ALA A 13 -15.27 3.41 -7.08
N GLY A 14 -14.09 2.83 -6.88
CA GLY A 14 -13.62 2.49 -5.54
C GLY A 14 -13.46 1.02 -5.14
N GLY A 15 -13.55 0.05 -6.05
CA GLY A 15 -13.09 -1.32 -5.75
C GLY A 15 -11.66 -1.48 -6.25
N ARG A 16 -10.65 -1.58 -5.37
CA ARG A 16 -9.37 -2.18 -5.80
C ARG A 16 -9.71 -3.57 -6.33
N GLU A 17 -9.33 -3.86 -7.57
CA GLU A 17 -9.58 -5.17 -8.17
C GLU A 17 -9.09 -6.25 -7.19
N PRO A 18 -9.86 -7.33 -6.93
CA PRO A 18 -9.46 -8.34 -5.95
C PRO A 18 -8.05 -8.91 -6.19
N ALA A 19 -7.56 -8.84 -7.43
CA ALA A 19 -6.19 -9.20 -7.80
C ALA A 19 -5.13 -8.24 -7.21
N GLU A 20 -5.36 -6.93 -7.23
CA GLU A 20 -4.45 -5.93 -6.68
C GLU A 20 -4.31 -6.05 -5.17
N LEU A 21 -5.42 -6.33 -4.47
CA LEU A 21 -5.40 -6.56 -3.02
C LEU A 21 -4.59 -7.80 -2.65
N ARG A 22 -4.85 -8.94 -3.32
CA ARG A 22 -4.07 -10.18 -3.12
C ARG A 22 -2.59 -9.99 -3.44
N ARG A 23 -2.27 -9.17 -4.45
CA ARG A 23 -0.89 -8.81 -4.77
C ARG A 23 -0.25 -7.99 -3.67
N LEU A 24 -0.93 -6.94 -3.19
CA LEU A 24 -0.43 -6.10 -2.10
C LEU A 24 -0.18 -6.96 -0.85
N GLU A 25 -1.10 -7.84 -0.49
CA GLU A 25 -0.96 -8.76 0.64
C GLU A 25 0.31 -9.61 0.51
N ARG A 26 0.53 -10.26 -0.65
CA ARG A 26 1.76 -11.04 -0.91
C ARG A 26 3.02 -10.18 -0.77
N ILE A 27 3.05 -9.00 -1.37
CA ILE A 27 4.22 -8.11 -1.28
C ILE A 27 4.47 -7.67 0.17
N LEU A 28 3.42 -7.35 0.93
CA LEU A 28 3.55 -7.02 2.34
C LEU A 28 4.11 -8.20 3.14
N THR A 29 3.80 -9.45 2.77
CA THR A 29 4.41 -10.64 3.42
C THR A 29 5.91 -10.78 3.19
N GLU A 30 6.47 -10.19 2.13
CA GLU A 30 7.91 -10.17 1.86
C GLU A 30 8.67 -9.13 2.70
N LEU A 31 7.97 -8.13 3.25
CA LEU A 31 8.60 -7.16 4.15
C LEU A 31 8.96 -7.83 5.47
N GLU A 32 10.17 -7.51 5.95
CA GLU A 32 10.59 -7.83 7.32
C GLU A 32 9.58 -7.27 8.34
N PRO A 33 9.30 -7.98 9.45
CA PRO A 33 8.21 -7.65 10.35
C PRO A 33 8.15 -6.18 10.77
N VAL A 34 9.30 -5.59 11.13
CA VAL A 34 9.38 -4.18 11.55
C VAL A 34 9.01 -3.23 10.41
N ARG A 35 9.46 -3.51 9.17
CA ARG A 35 9.12 -2.71 7.99
C ARG A 35 7.63 -2.78 7.65
N ARG A 36 7.02 -3.95 7.80
CA ARG A 36 5.57 -4.12 7.63
C ARG A 36 4.80 -3.36 8.70
N ALA A 37 5.23 -3.44 9.95
CA ALA A 37 4.59 -2.76 11.07
C ALA A 37 4.58 -1.23 10.87
N VAL A 38 5.74 -0.61 10.57
CA VAL A 38 5.80 0.85 10.37
C VAL A 38 4.91 1.33 9.22
N ILE A 39 4.84 0.58 8.11
CA ILE A 39 3.98 0.95 6.97
C ILE A 39 2.50 0.77 7.31
N THR A 40 2.16 -0.32 8.01
CA THR A 40 0.78 -0.59 8.40
C THR A 40 0.28 0.52 9.32
N LEU A 41 1.04 0.84 10.37
CA LEU A 41 0.66 1.89 11.31
C LEU A 41 0.61 3.25 10.63
N HIS A 42 1.61 3.60 9.82
CA HIS A 42 1.66 4.93 9.22
C HIS A 42 0.67 5.15 8.07
N TYR A 43 0.59 4.21 7.11
CA TYR A 43 -0.18 4.41 5.87
C TYR A 43 -1.56 3.76 5.88
N LEU A 44 -1.77 2.70 6.66
CA LEU A 44 -3.07 2.02 6.72
C LEU A 44 -3.89 2.43 7.94
N ARG A 45 -3.24 3.00 8.95
CA ARG A 45 -3.88 3.44 10.21
C ARG A 45 -3.68 4.93 10.48
N ASP A 46 -3.06 5.65 9.56
CA ASP A 46 -2.84 7.11 9.61
C ASP A 46 -2.13 7.61 10.89
N PHE A 47 -1.34 6.75 11.54
CA PHE A 47 -0.57 7.18 12.71
C PHE A 47 0.61 8.08 12.29
N PRO A 48 0.82 9.22 12.95
CA PRO A 48 2.00 10.04 12.71
C PRO A 48 3.27 9.32 13.17
N VAL A 49 4.43 9.71 12.63
CA VAL A 49 5.72 9.05 12.90
C VAL A 49 6.05 8.96 14.40
N VAL A 50 5.69 9.99 15.17
CA VAL A 50 5.89 10.02 16.63
C VAL A 50 5.09 8.93 17.34
N GLU A 51 3.81 8.74 16.99
CA GLU A 51 2.99 7.68 17.58
C GLU A 51 3.46 6.29 17.13
N VAL A 52 3.91 6.14 15.88
CA VAL A 52 4.52 4.88 15.41
C VAL A 52 5.79 4.54 16.20
N ALA A 53 6.61 5.55 16.50
CA ALA A 53 7.82 5.40 17.31
C ALA A 53 7.48 4.94 18.73
N GLU A 54 6.46 5.55 19.35
CA GLU A 54 5.98 5.16 20.67
C GLU A 54 5.38 3.74 20.70
N ILE A 55 4.50 3.41 19.74
CA ILE A 55 3.83 2.10 19.67
C ILE A 55 4.84 0.95 19.50
N LEU A 56 5.90 1.18 18.72
CA LEU A 56 6.89 0.15 18.40
C LEU A 56 8.12 0.18 19.32
N ASP A 57 8.19 1.13 20.25
CA ASP A 57 9.36 1.38 21.11
C ASP A 57 10.66 1.58 20.29
N LEU A 58 10.59 2.45 19.28
CA LEU A 58 11.70 2.75 18.37
C LEU A 58 11.96 4.26 18.30
N PRO A 59 13.21 4.71 18.10
CA PRO A 59 13.48 6.11 17.81
C PRO A 59 12.79 6.57 16.52
N GLU A 60 12.28 7.81 16.48
CA GLU A 60 11.65 8.37 15.27
C GLU A 60 12.55 8.29 14.03
N GLY A 61 13.86 8.53 14.18
CA GLY A 61 14.84 8.40 13.09
C GLY A 61 14.90 6.98 12.52
N THR A 62 14.74 5.98 13.39
CA THR A 62 14.67 4.56 13.02
C THR A 62 13.36 4.27 12.29
N VAL A 63 12.22 4.79 12.77
CA VAL A 63 10.93 4.68 12.06
C VAL A 63 11.01 5.29 10.66
N LYS A 64 11.55 6.52 10.53
CA LYS A 64 11.76 7.20 9.23
C LYS A 64 12.63 6.35 8.30
N THR A 65 13.70 5.75 8.82
CA THR A 65 14.57 4.85 8.06
C THR A 65 13.85 3.59 7.60
N HIS A 66 13.06 2.96 8.47
CA HIS A 66 12.25 1.81 8.09
C HIS A 66 11.19 2.16 7.05
N LEU A 67 10.49 3.29 7.19
CA LEU A 67 9.51 3.76 6.21
C LEU A 67 10.15 3.99 4.83
N PHE A 68 11.31 4.64 4.78
CA PHE A 68 12.06 4.86 3.54
C PHE A 68 12.41 3.52 2.87
N ARG A 69 13.01 2.60 3.62
CA ARG A 69 13.41 1.28 3.10
C ARG A 69 12.20 0.44 2.68
N ALA A 70 11.13 0.44 3.48
CA ALA A 70 9.93 -0.32 3.22
C ALA A 70 9.21 0.15 1.94
N ARG A 71 9.16 1.46 1.68
CA ARG A 71 8.65 2.01 0.41
C ARG A 71 9.47 1.57 -0.80
N ALA A 72 10.79 1.60 -0.69
CA ALA A 72 11.67 1.14 -1.76
C ALA A 72 11.46 -0.37 -2.05
N THR A 73 11.36 -1.18 -1.00
CA THR A 73 11.07 -2.62 -1.13
C THR A 73 9.71 -2.88 -1.75
N LEU A 74 8.65 -2.18 -1.30
CA LEU A 74 7.30 -2.28 -1.87
C LEU A 74 7.29 -1.95 -3.35
N ARG A 75 7.91 -0.84 -3.74
CA ARG A 75 8.00 -0.43 -5.14
C ARG A 75 8.66 -1.49 -6.00
N ALA A 76 9.85 -1.95 -5.59
CA ALA A 76 10.59 -2.96 -6.35
C ALA A 76 9.82 -4.29 -6.45
N ALA A 77 9.13 -4.70 -5.38
CA ALA A 77 8.32 -5.91 -5.38
C ALA A 77 7.08 -5.77 -6.26
N TRP A 78 6.42 -4.62 -6.24
CA TRP A 78 5.28 -4.34 -7.12
C TRP A 78 5.67 -4.36 -8.59
N GLU A 79 6.79 -3.73 -8.95
CA GLU A 79 7.33 -3.74 -10.31
C GLU A 79 7.66 -5.18 -10.76
N ARG A 80 8.33 -5.97 -9.92
CA ARG A 80 8.63 -7.39 -10.22
C ARG A 80 7.39 -8.23 -10.46
N GLU A 81 6.36 -8.08 -9.61
CA GLU A 81 5.13 -8.86 -9.75
C GLU A 81 4.32 -8.41 -10.97
N THR A 82 4.28 -7.11 -11.26
CA THR A 82 3.63 -6.56 -12.47
C THR A 82 4.25 -7.10 -13.73
N SER A 83 5.59 -7.12 -13.81
CA SER A 83 6.29 -7.69 -14.97
C SER A 83 6.08 -9.20 -15.11
N ARG A 84 5.79 -9.92 -14.02
CA ARG A 84 5.57 -11.37 -14.02
C ARG A 84 4.20 -11.77 -14.59
N GLU A 85 3.20 -10.91 -14.48
CA GLU A 85 1.86 -11.11 -15.07
C GLU A 85 1.77 -10.71 -16.55
N LEU A 86 2.80 -10.03 -17.08
CA LEU A 86 2.88 -9.62 -18.49
C LEU A 86 3.62 -10.64 -19.39
N LEU A 87 4.04 -11.78 -18.83
CA LEU A 87 4.70 -12.91 -19.51
C LEU A 87 3.81 -14.15 -19.42
#